data_AF-A0A377ZIB0-F1
#
_entry.id   AF-A0A377ZIB0-F1
#
_cell.length_a   1.000
_cell.length_b   1.000
_cell.length_c   1.000
_cell.angle_alpha   90.00
_cell.angle_beta   90.00
_cell.angle_gamma   90.00
#
_symmetry.space_group_name_H-M   'P 1'
#
loop_
_entity.id
_entity.type
_entity.pdbx_description
1 polymer ?
#
loop_
_entity_poly.entity_id
_entity_poly.type
_entity_poly.pdbx_seq_one_letter_code
_entity_poly.pdbx_strand_id
1 'polypeptide(L)'
;MCELANSRQADQEEQLPDLTRLFKNRARDSDVIKKCKCLLIAGMPPGKVALVCRLPLEKVQELYDNSYNPRCRRFANRNSFQDAKLALTMFHQGESLADICDALGGLHLYTVVMSLRQNGVAESAIEQRFPPEGDPLLIEYQRVCKRKAGSRYKAIQINPVQRVNVAQATTA
;
A
#
# COMPACT_ATOMS: atom_id res chain seq x y z
N MET A 1 60.11 16.00 -9.82
CA MET A 1 59.91 14.80 -8.96
C MET A 1 58.98 15.24 -7.84
N CYS A 2 57.67 15.03 -7.98
CA CYS A 2 56.69 15.40 -6.97
C CYS A 2 56.51 14.20 -6.03
N GLU A 3 56.94 14.33 -4.78
CA GLU A 3 56.73 13.32 -3.74
C GLU A 3 55.28 13.38 -3.26
N LEU A 4 54.49 12.36 -3.62
CA LEU A 4 53.19 12.09 -3.02
C LEU A 4 53.44 11.53 -1.61
N ALA A 5 53.46 12.42 -0.62
CA ALA A 5 53.39 12.03 0.78
C ALA A 5 51.99 11.47 1.10
N ASN A 6 51.79 10.18 0.79
CA ASN A 6 50.72 9.40 1.41
C ASN A 6 51.02 9.30 2.90
N SER A 7 50.39 10.16 3.70
CA SER A 7 50.38 10.04 5.16
C SER A 7 49.65 8.75 5.53
N ARG A 8 50.39 7.64 5.59
CA ARG A 8 50.00 6.38 6.22
C ARG A 8 49.96 6.54 7.75
N GLN A 9 49.26 7.55 8.25
CA GLN A 9 48.74 7.52 9.62
C GLN A 9 47.48 6.67 9.57
N ALA A 10 47.71 5.37 9.37
CA ALA A 10 46.72 4.35 9.63
C ALA A 10 46.35 4.48 11.11
N ASP A 11 45.06 4.72 11.34
CA ASP A 11 44.30 4.19 12.46
C ASP A 11 45.08 4.21 13.78
N GLN A 12 45.22 5.39 14.40
CA GLN A 12 45.23 5.39 15.85
C GLN A 12 43.94 4.68 16.25
N GLU A 13 44.06 3.56 16.97
CA GLU A 13 42.96 2.87 17.61
C GLU A 13 42.33 3.84 18.63
N GLU A 14 41.59 4.84 18.14
CA GLU A 14 40.69 5.62 18.96
C GLU A 14 39.72 4.60 19.53
N GLN A 15 39.88 4.31 20.81
CA GLN A 15 39.06 3.35 21.53
C GLN A 15 37.61 3.84 21.42
N LEU A 16 36.89 3.25 20.48
CA LEU A 16 35.49 3.59 20.21
C LEU A 16 34.72 3.50 21.53
N PRO A 17 33.87 4.49 21.84
CA PRO A 17 33.14 4.50 23.10
C PRO A 17 32.29 3.23 23.22
N ASP A 18 32.24 2.64 24.42
CA ASP A 18 31.38 1.48 24.66
C ASP A 18 29.90 1.87 24.54
N LEU A 19 29.30 1.55 23.40
CA LEU A 19 27.91 1.84 23.08
C LEU A 19 26.94 0.80 23.67
N THR A 20 27.41 -0.20 24.41
CA THR A 20 26.58 -1.29 24.95
C THR A 20 25.40 -0.75 25.77
N ARG A 21 25.64 0.28 26.60
CA ARG A 21 24.58 0.90 27.41
C ARG A 21 23.55 1.64 26.57
N LEU A 22 23.99 2.39 25.56
CA LEU A 22 23.12 3.11 24.62
C LEU A 22 22.18 2.11 23.92
N PHE A 23 22.75 1.03 23.41
CA PHE A 23 22.01 0.00 22.71
C PHE A 23 21.03 -0.76 23.60
N LYS A 24 21.42 -1.12 24.83
CA LYS A 24 20.52 -1.75 25.81
C LYS A 24 19.35 -0.85 26.18
N ASN A 25 19.57 0.45 26.35
CA ASN A 25 18.51 1.41 26.65
C ASN A 25 17.54 1.57 25.47
N ARG A 26 18.07 1.76 24.25
CA ARG A 26 17.23 1.87 23.05
C ARG A 26 16.44 0.60 22.75
N ALA A 27 17.00 -0.58 23.02
CA ALA A 27 16.31 -1.85 22.82
C ALA A 27 15.10 -2.04 23.76
N ARG A 28 15.01 -1.26 24.85
CA ARG A 28 13.88 -1.25 25.80
C ARG A 28 12.85 -0.16 25.51
N ASP A 29 13.17 0.77 24.61
CA ASP A 29 12.30 1.88 24.24
C ASP A 29 11.23 1.42 23.24
N SER A 30 9.96 1.48 23.65
CA SER A 30 8.84 1.03 22.83
C SER A 30 8.64 1.83 21.56
N ASP A 31 8.95 3.13 21.56
CA ASP A 31 8.78 4.00 20.38
C ASP A 31 9.87 3.71 19.35
N VAL A 32 11.10 3.48 19.82
CA VAL A 32 12.22 3.06 18.96
C VAL A 32 11.92 1.70 18.32
N ILE A 33 11.41 0.74 19.10
CA ILE A 33 11.05 -0.60 18.59
C ILE A 33 9.86 -0.52 17.62
N LYS A 34 8.86 0.32 17.89
CA LYS A 34 7.74 0.58 16.97
C LYS A 34 8.22 1.15 15.64
N LYS A 35 9.10 2.16 15.68
CA LYS A 35 9.71 2.74 14.48
C LYS A 35 10.52 1.71 13.69
N CYS A 36 11.32 0.89 14.38
CA CYS A 36 12.08 -0.20 13.78
C CYS A 36 11.16 -1.14 12.99
N LYS A 37 10.08 -1.64 13.62
CA LYS A 37 9.07 -2.48 12.95
C LYS A 37 8.45 -1.79 11.72
N CYS A 38 8.07 -0.52 11.82
CA CYS A 38 7.50 0.22 10.68
C CYS A 38 8.48 0.30 9.50
N LEU A 39 9.77 0.53 9.74
CA LEU A 39 10.78 0.61 8.68
C LEU A 39 11.03 -0.77 8.04
N LEU A 40 11.06 -1.84 8.83
CA LEU A 40 11.15 -3.20 8.32
C LEU A 40 9.92 -3.52 7.44
N ILE A 41 8.70 -3.18 7.91
CA ILE A 41 7.45 -3.31 7.15
C ILE A 41 7.48 -2.53 5.82
N ALA A 42 8.09 -1.34 5.82
CA ALA A 42 8.28 -0.54 4.61
C ALA A 42 9.30 -1.14 3.62
N GLY A 43 9.93 -2.27 3.93
CA GLY A 43 10.88 -2.96 3.07
C GLY A 43 12.32 -2.48 3.21
N MET A 44 12.64 -1.74 4.27
CA MET A 44 14.01 -1.32 4.53
C MET A 44 14.84 -2.50 5.05
N PRO A 45 16.06 -2.74 4.52
CA PRO A 45 16.86 -3.90 4.94
C PRO A 45 17.32 -3.77 6.40
N PRO A 46 17.45 -4.88 7.15
CA PRO A 46 17.81 -4.89 8.57
C PRO A 46 19.05 -4.06 8.92
N GLY A 47 20.11 -4.15 8.11
CA GLY A 47 21.34 -3.38 8.32
C GLY A 47 21.11 -1.87 8.28
N LYS A 48 20.27 -1.38 7.36
CA LYS A 48 19.93 0.04 7.27
C LYS A 48 19.02 0.47 8.43
N VAL A 49 18.07 -0.37 8.82
CA VAL A 49 17.19 -0.10 9.97
C VAL A 49 17.99 -0.04 11.28
N ALA A 50 18.97 -0.92 11.47
CA ALA A 50 19.84 -0.94 12.64
C ALA A 50 20.57 0.40 12.83
N LEU A 51 21.10 0.97 11.75
CA LEU A 51 21.76 2.28 11.76
C LEU A 51 20.77 3.42 12.06
N VAL A 52 19.62 3.46 11.39
CA VAL A 52 18.60 4.51 11.55
C VAL A 52 18.02 4.52 12.97
N CYS A 53 17.71 3.35 13.50
CA CYS A 53 17.16 3.18 14.84
C CYS A 53 18.25 3.09 15.92
N ARG A 54 19.54 3.13 15.57
CA ARG A 54 20.70 2.87 16.44
C ARG A 54 20.42 1.72 17.40
N LEU A 55 20.05 0.58 16.83
CA LEU A 55 19.81 -0.68 17.54
C LEU A 55 20.90 -1.69 17.16
N PRO A 56 21.22 -2.66 18.04
CA PRO A 56 22.04 -3.80 17.66
C PRO A 56 21.46 -4.52 16.44
N LEU A 57 22.32 -4.88 15.50
CA LEU A 57 21.93 -5.60 14.29
C LEU A 57 21.20 -6.90 14.63
N GLU A 58 21.72 -7.67 15.60
CA GLU A 58 21.12 -8.92 16.07
C GLU A 58 19.67 -8.74 16.51
N LYS A 59 19.38 -7.63 17.22
CA LYS A 59 18.01 -7.36 17.70
C LYS A 59 17.07 -7.01 16.55
N VAL A 60 17.56 -6.27 15.56
CA VAL A 60 16.80 -5.90 14.37
C VAL A 60 16.56 -7.12 13.49
N GLN A 61 17.54 -8.02 13.40
CA GLN A 61 17.45 -9.29 12.69
C GLN A 61 16.44 -10.22 13.38
N GLU A 62 16.48 -10.35 14.70
CA GLU A 62 15.47 -11.07 15.48
C GLU A 62 14.06 -10.50 15.24
N LEU A 63 13.91 -9.17 15.24
CA LEU A 63 12.63 -8.52 14.93
C LEU A 63 12.21 -8.74 13.48
N TYR A 64 13.16 -8.78 12.55
CA TYR A 64 12.90 -9.07 11.15
C TYR A 64 12.40 -10.51 11.01
N ASP A 65 13.10 -11.49 11.57
CA ASP A 65 12.73 -12.90 11.44
C ASP A 65 11.43 -13.23 12.20
N ASN A 66 11.21 -12.64 13.39
CA ASN A 66 10.03 -12.92 14.23
C ASN A 66 8.80 -12.06 13.90
N SER A 67 8.98 -10.76 13.64
CA SER A 67 7.87 -9.82 13.40
C SER A 67 7.66 -9.52 11.91
N TYR A 68 8.66 -9.74 11.07
CA TYR A 68 8.63 -9.50 9.63
C TYR A 68 8.87 -10.82 8.89
N ASN A 69 7.95 -11.77 9.03
CA ASN A 69 7.96 -12.94 8.16
C ASN A 69 7.48 -12.52 6.75
N PRO A 70 8.34 -12.49 5.71
CA PRO A 70 7.91 -12.16 4.35
C PRO A 70 6.88 -13.16 3.78
N ARG A 71 6.77 -14.38 4.35
CA ARG A 71 5.71 -15.35 4.01
C ARG A 71 4.34 -14.99 4.60
N CYS A 72 4.31 -14.35 5.77
CA CYS A 72 3.05 -13.94 6.43
C CYS A 72 2.65 -12.51 6.10
N ARG A 73 3.48 -11.79 5.34
CA ARG A 73 3.06 -10.56 4.66
C ARG A 73 2.04 -10.97 3.60
N ARG A 74 0.76 -10.96 3.98
CA ARG A 74 -0.26 -10.48 3.05
C ARG A 74 0.28 -9.13 2.62
N PHE A 75 0.77 -9.01 1.37
CA PHE A 75 1.02 -7.71 0.77
C PHE A 75 -0.11 -6.81 1.22
N ALA A 76 0.21 -5.65 1.82
CA ALA A 76 -0.81 -4.68 2.18
C ALA A 76 -1.76 -4.64 0.97
N ASN A 77 -3.02 -5.02 1.18
CA ASN A 77 -3.99 -5.26 0.10
C ASN A 77 -3.76 -4.19 -0.96
N ARG A 78 -3.54 -4.58 -2.23
CA ARG A 78 -3.26 -3.64 -3.32
C ARG A 78 -4.11 -2.39 -3.11
N ASN A 79 -3.44 -1.25 -2.93
CA ASN A 79 -4.14 -0.02 -2.58
C ASN A 79 -4.97 0.38 -3.81
N SER A 80 -6.28 0.56 -3.63
CA SER A 80 -7.18 0.96 -4.72
C SER A 80 -6.70 2.23 -5.43
N PHE A 81 -6.02 3.14 -4.71
CA PHE A 81 -5.40 4.33 -5.29
C PHE A 81 -4.22 3.98 -6.22
N GLN A 82 -3.37 3.03 -5.82
CA GLN A 82 -2.24 2.60 -6.65
C GLN A 82 -2.72 1.83 -7.88
N ASP A 83 -3.74 0.99 -7.72
CA ASP A 83 -4.36 0.25 -8.83
C ASP A 83 -5.02 1.21 -9.82
N ALA A 84 -5.72 2.25 -9.34
CA ALA A 84 -6.29 3.28 -10.20
C ALA A 84 -5.22 4.02 -11.01
N LYS A 85 -4.11 4.38 -10.37
CA LYS A 85 -3.00 5.07 -11.05
C LYS A 85 -2.31 4.17 -12.07
N LEU A 86 -2.12 2.89 -11.73
CA LEU A 86 -1.54 1.90 -12.65
C LEU A 86 -2.47 1.64 -13.84
N ALA A 87 -3.77 1.46 -13.60
CA ALA A 87 -4.78 1.31 -14.64
C ALA A 87 -4.77 2.49 -15.62
N LEU A 88 -4.74 3.72 -15.10
CA LEU A 88 -4.67 4.93 -15.91
C LEU A 88 -3.39 5.00 -16.74
N THR A 89 -2.25 4.63 -16.14
CA THR A 89 -0.95 4.64 -16.83
C THR A 89 -0.95 3.65 -17.99
N MET A 90 -1.40 2.41 -17.75
CA MET A 90 -1.49 1.37 -18.78
C MET A 90 -2.50 1.75 -19.88
N PHE A 91 -3.62 2.36 -19.50
CA PHE A 91 -4.58 2.87 -20.46
C PHE A 91 -3.96 3.94 -21.38
N HIS A 92 -3.21 4.89 -20.82
CA HIS A 92 -2.50 5.88 -21.65
C HIS A 92 -1.39 5.28 -22.52
N GLN A 93 -0.81 4.14 -22.12
CA GLN A 93 0.18 3.41 -22.90
C GLN A 93 -0.41 2.68 -24.11
N GLY A 94 -1.73 2.53 -24.19
CA GLY A 94 -2.37 1.85 -25.32
C GLY A 94 -2.86 0.44 -25.00
N GLU A 95 -2.68 -0.04 -23.77
CA GLU A 95 -3.05 -1.41 -23.38
C GLU A 95 -4.56 -1.67 -23.49
N SER A 96 -4.92 -2.93 -23.74
CA SER A 96 -6.31 -3.37 -23.77
C SER A 96 -6.89 -3.43 -22.35
N LEU A 97 -8.22 -3.33 -22.22
CA LEU A 97 -8.83 -3.41 -20.88
C LEU A 97 -8.66 -4.80 -20.24
N ALA A 98 -8.54 -5.87 -21.04
CA ALA A 98 -8.28 -7.22 -20.55
C ALA A 98 -6.88 -7.32 -19.93
N ASP A 99 -5.86 -6.82 -20.62
CA ASP A 99 -4.47 -6.83 -20.13
C ASP A 99 -4.32 -6.00 -18.85
N ILE A 100 -5.04 -4.88 -18.77
CA ILE A 100 -5.09 -4.06 -17.55
C ILE A 100 -5.74 -4.85 -16.40
N CYS A 101 -6.83 -5.59 -16.63
CA CYS A 101 -7.46 -6.42 -15.60
C CYS A 101 -6.49 -7.50 -15.07
N ASP A 102 -5.75 -8.15 -15.96
CA ASP A 102 -4.79 -9.20 -15.63
C ASP A 102 -3.56 -8.66 -14.87
N ALA A 103 -2.97 -7.55 -15.33
CA ALA A 103 -1.88 -6.87 -14.62
C ALA A 103 -2.30 -6.37 -13.23
N LEU A 104 -3.58 -6.05 -13.08
CA LEU A 104 -4.17 -5.67 -11.80
C LEU A 104 -4.53 -6.89 -10.91
N GLY A 105 -4.09 -8.10 -11.28
CA GLY A 105 -4.25 -9.32 -10.49
C GLY A 105 -5.62 -9.98 -10.69
N GLY A 106 -6.15 -9.90 -11.91
CA GLY A 106 -7.47 -10.44 -12.25
C GLY A 106 -8.62 -9.61 -11.70
N LEU A 107 -8.44 -8.28 -11.66
CA LEU A 107 -9.48 -7.35 -11.19
C LEU A 107 -10.64 -7.32 -12.19
N HIS A 108 -11.88 -7.31 -11.71
CA HIS A 108 -13.05 -7.29 -12.60
C HIS A 108 -13.09 -6.04 -13.49
N LEU A 109 -13.47 -6.22 -14.75
CA LEU A 109 -13.57 -5.18 -15.76
C LEU A 109 -14.40 -3.96 -15.32
N TYR A 110 -15.51 -4.20 -14.59
CA TYR A 110 -16.33 -3.12 -14.03
C TYR A 110 -15.53 -2.18 -13.13
N THR A 111 -14.66 -2.73 -12.28
CA THR A 111 -13.86 -1.93 -11.35
C THR A 111 -12.85 -1.05 -12.09
N VAL A 112 -12.20 -1.61 -13.11
CA VAL A 112 -11.25 -0.88 -13.96
C VAL A 112 -11.97 0.25 -14.71
N VAL A 113 -13.10 -0.04 -15.34
CA VAL A 113 -13.90 0.98 -16.06
C VAL A 113 -14.35 2.10 -15.12
N MET A 114 -14.88 1.78 -13.93
CA MET A 114 -15.27 2.81 -12.96
C MET A 114 -14.08 3.64 -12.49
N SER A 115 -12.92 3.02 -12.30
CA SER A 115 -11.69 3.73 -11.93
C SER A 115 -11.25 4.70 -13.02
N LEU A 116 -11.23 4.28 -14.29
CA LEU A 116 -10.87 5.13 -15.43
C LEU A 116 -11.84 6.32 -15.57
N ARG A 117 -13.15 6.08 -15.41
CA ARG A 117 -14.16 7.15 -15.39
C ARG A 117 -13.92 8.16 -14.27
N GLN A 118 -13.64 7.69 -13.06
CA GLN A 118 -13.33 8.56 -11.91
C GLN A 118 -12.06 9.39 -12.14
N ASN A 119 -11.12 8.89 -12.94
CA ASN A 119 -9.90 9.60 -13.33
C ASN A 119 -10.09 10.45 -14.61
N GLY A 120 -11.30 10.63 -15.11
CA GLY A 120 -11.62 11.57 -16.19
C GLY A 120 -11.40 11.03 -17.61
N VAL A 121 -11.22 9.71 -17.78
CA VAL A 121 -11.14 9.11 -19.12
C VAL A 121 -12.52 9.16 -19.80
N ALA A 122 -12.55 9.64 -21.05
CA ALA A 122 -13.77 9.73 -21.82
C ALA A 122 -14.36 8.34 -22.14
N GLU A 123 -15.69 8.21 -22.06
CA GLU A 123 -16.38 6.93 -22.25
C GLU A 123 -16.09 6.31 -23.62
N SER A 124 -16.09 7.11 -24.69
CA SER A 124 -15.78 6.63 -26.04
C SER A 124 -14.38 6.02 -26.16
N ALA A 125 -13.40 6.54 -25.41
CA ALA A 125 -12.04 6.01 -25.42
C ALA A 125 -11.95 4.68 -24.66
N ILE A 126 -12.72 4.52 -23.58
CA ILE A 126 -12.86 3.26 -22.86
C ILE A 126 -13.55 2.24 -23.77
N GLU A 127 -14.62 2.66 -24.45
CA GLU A 127 -15.44 1.79 -25.29
C GLU A 127 -14.67 1.14 -26.44
N GLN A 128 -13.75 1.89 -27.04
CA GLN A 128 -12.86 1.41 -28.12
C GLN A 128 -11.96 0.26 -27.71
N ARG A 129 -11.77 0.02 -26.41
CA ARG A 129 -10.83 -0.97 -25.88
C ARG A 129 -11.50 -2.09 -25.09
N PHE A 130 -12.83 -2.23 -25.22
CA PHE A 130 -13.51 -3.39 -24.66
C PHE A 130 -12.98 -4.68 -25.29
N PRO A 131 -12.96 -5.78 -24.51
CA PRO A 131 -12.73 -7.10 -25.05
C PRO A 131 -13.80 -7.46 -26.12
N PRO A 132 -13.51 -8.40 -27.01
CA PRO A 132 -14.41 -8.79 -28.10
C PRO A 132 -15.75 -9.33 -27.59
N GLU A 133 -16.77 -9.29 -28.46
CA GLU A 133 -18.09 -9.85 -28.14
C GLU A 133 -18.00 -11.34 -27.84
N GLY A 134 -18.62 -11.77 -26.74
CA GLY A 134 -18.58 -13.15 -26.24
C GLY A 134 -17.47 -13.43 -25.22
N ASP A 135 -16.56 -12.49 -24.97
CA ASP A 135 -15.55 -12.62 -23.91
C ASP A 135 -16.22 -12.74 -22.53
N PRO A 136 -15.82 -13.71 -21.67
CA PRO A 136 -16.33 -13.84 -20.31
C PRO A 136 -16.23 -12.54 -19.48
N LEU A 137 -15.17 -11.74 -19.64
CA LEU A 137 -15.01 -10.45 -18.95
C LEU A 137 -16.10 -9.46 -19.32
N LEU A 138 -16.43 -9.37 -20.61
CA LEU A 138 -17.46 -8.47 -21.12
C LEU A 138 -18.85 -8.91 -20.66
N ILE A 139 -19.13 -10.22 -20.69
CA ILE A 139 -20.41 -10.78 -20.20
C ILE A 139 -20.59 -10.48 -18.71
N GLU A 140 -19.55 -10.66 -17.90
CA GLU A 140 -19.59 -10.33 -16.47
C GLU A 140 -19.83 -8.83 -16.27
N TYR A 141 -19.10 -7.98 -16.99
CA TYR A 141 -19.26 -6.52 -16.95
C TYR A 141 -20.71 -6.11 -17.22
N GLN A 142 -21.33 -6.63 -18.28
CA GLN A 142 -22.72 -6.34 -18.62
C GLN A 142 -23.70 -6.78 -17.52
N ARG A 143 -23.48 -7.96 -16.91
CA ARG A 143 -24.29 -8.43 -15.77
C ARG A 143 -24.18 -7.50 -14.58
N VAL A 144 -22.96 -7.05 -14.25
CA VAL A 144 -22.72 -6.11 -13.16
C VAL A 144 -23.38 -4.76 -13.44
N CYS A 145 -23.27 -4.23 -14.65
CA CYS A 145 -23.94 -3.00 -15.08
C CYS A 145 -25.46 -3.10 -14.93
N LYS A 146 -26.08 -4.18 -15.42
CA LYS A 146 -27.54 -4.43 -15.25
C LYS A 146 -27.96 -4.46 -13.78
N ARG A 147 -27.20 -5.16 -12.94
CA ARG A 147 -27.45 -5.24 -11.49
C ARG A 147 -27.31 -3.87 -10.81
N LYS A 148 -26.29 -3.09 -11.19
CA LYS A 148 -25.98 -1.79 -10.58
C LYS A 148 -26.92 -0.68 -11.07
N ALA A 149 -27.49 -0.78 -12.27
CA ALA A 149 -28.47 0.18 -12.79
C ALA A 149 -29.71 0.32 -11.89
N GLY A 150 -30.14 -0.77 -11.24
CA GLY A 150 -31.25 -0.74 -10.27
C GLY A 150 -30.85 -0.39 -8.83
N SER A 151 -29.54 -0.30 -8.53
CA SER A 151 -29.05 -0.11 -7.17
C SER A 151 -28.98 1.39 -6.83
N ARG A 152 -29.94 1.87 -6.03
CA ARG A 152 -29.87 3.22 -5.45
C ARG A 152 -28.95 3.20 -4.23
N TYR A 153 -27.86 3.98 -4.29
CA TYR A 153 -26.98 4.18 -3.14
C TYR A 153 -27.78 4.77 -1.97
N LYS A 154 -27.68 4.14 -0.80
CA LYS A 154 -28.17 4.70 0.46
C LYS A 154 -26.95 5.09 1.27
N ALA A 155 -26.79 6.38 1.53
CA ALA A 155 -25.72 6.87 2.38
C ALA A 155 -25.81 6.17 3.74
N ILE A 156 -24.67 5.65 4.21
CA ILE A 156 -24.58 5.09 5.56
C ILE A 156 -24.78 6.27 6.52
N GLN A 157 -25.89 6.26 7.24
CA GLN A 157 -26.14 7.23 8.29
C GLN A 157 -25.25 6.85 9.48
N ILE A 158 -24.15 7.58 9.66
CA ILE A 158 -23.16 7.35 10.72
C ILE A 158 -23.75 7.68 12.10
N ASN A 159 -24.73 8.59 12.14
CA ASN A 159 -25.47 8.91 13.36
C ASN A 159 -26.86 8.25 13.31
N PRO A 160 -27.23 7.42 14.31
CA PRO A 160 -28.62 7.02 14.44
C PRO A 160 -29.42 8.26 14.80
N VAL A 161 -30.26 8.75 13.89
CA VAL A 161 -31.34 9.66 14.29
C VAL A 161 -32.16 8.86 15.28
N GLN A 162 -32.19 9.30 16.56
CA GLN A 162 -33.09 8.73 17.55
C GLN A 162 -34.46 8.65 16.89
N ARG A 163 -34.99 7.43 16.74
CA ARG A 163 -36.34 7.25 16.23
C ARG A 163 -37.26 7.95 17.22
N VAL A 164 -37.69 9.16 16.91
CA VAL A 164 -38.77 9.82 17.63
C VAL A 164 -39.99 8.94 17.43
N ASN A 165 -40.47 8.33 18.52
CA ASN A 165 -41.72 7.61 18.53
C ASN A 165 -42.83 8.62 18.27
N VAL A 166 -43.37 8.64 17.05
CA VAL A 166 -44.47 9.51 16.62
C VAL A 166 -45.72 9.33 17.50
N ALA A 167 -45.81 8.23 18.25
CA ALA A 167 -46.87 7.98 19.23
C ALA A 167 -46.87 8.91 20.46
N GLN A 168 -45.77 9.63 20.74
CA GLN A 168 -45.69 10.57 21.88
C GLN A 168 -45.92 12.05 21.49
N ALA A 169 -46.13 12.34 20.21
CA ALA A 169 -46.26 13.72 19.72
C ALA A 169 -47.72 14.24 19.67
N THR A 170 -48.72 13.41 20.02
CA THR A 170 -50.15 13.75 19.88
C THR A 170 -50.86 13.92 21.22
N THR A 171 -50.20 14.49 22.21
CA THR A 171 -50.87 14.92 23.45
C THR A 171 -50.32 16.26 23.90
N ALA A 172 -50.87 17.31 23.29
CA ALA A 172 -50.86 18.69 23.79
C ALA A 172 -52.19 19.33 23.37
#